data_AF-A0A1F9UJD6-F1
#
_entry.id   AF-A0A1F9UJD6-F1
#
_cell.length_a   1.000
_cell.length_b   1.000
_cell.length_c   1.000
_cell.angle_alpha   90.00
_cell.angle_beta   90.00
_cell.angle_gamma   90.00
#
_symmetry.space_group_name_H-M   'P 1'
#
loop_
_entity.id
_entity.type
_entity.pdbx_description
1 polymer ?
#
loop_
_entity_poly.entity_id
_entity_poly.type
_entity_poly.pdbx_seq_one_letter_code
_entity_poly.pdbx_strand_id
1 'polypeptide(L)' 'MADIKHWNLSETGMAFDPQTGESFHLNPAAKAIIERLRRGLPDEQIAAEIAKQFRIDPDRALADVLVFKVEIDIIRSAA' A
#
# COMPACT_ATOMS: atom_id res chain seq x y z
N MET A 1 0.14 11.09 -7.58
CA MET A 1 0.08 9.71 -7.09
C MET A 1 1.46 9.12 -7.21
N ALA A 2 2.08 8.81 -6.08
CA ALA A 2 3.41 8.22 -5.99
C ALA A 2 3.55 6.94 -6.84
N ASP A 3 4.57 6.90 -7.69
CA ASP A 3 4.97 5.69 -8.41
C ASP A 3 5.72 4.73 -7.48
N ILE A 4 5.00 3.81 -6.83
CA ILE A 4 5.52 2.77 -5.92
C ILE A 4 5.91 1.48 -6.65
N LYS A 5 5.96 1.48 -8.00
CA LYS A 5 6.28 0.28 -8.79
C LYS A 5 7.72 -0.18 -8.59
N HIS A 6 8.62 0.74 -8.23
CA HIS A 6 10.05 0.46 -8.07
C HIS A 6 10.43 -0.10 -6.69
N TRP A 7 9.53 -0.11 -5.71
CA TRP A 7 9.89 -0.62 -4.39
C TRP A 7 10.13 -2.13 -4.43
N ASN A 8 11.23 -2.58 -3.84
CA ASN A 8 11.47 -4.01 -3.67
C ASN A 8 10.73 -4.48 -2.41
N LEU A 9 9.84 -5.46 -2.56
CA LEU A 9 9.09 -6.04 -1.45
C LEU A 9 9.70 -7.38 -1.06
N SER A 10 10.07 -7.54 0.21
CA SER A 10 10.48 -8.84 0.75
C SER A 10 9.27 -9.71 1.09
N GLU A 11 9.48 -11.02 1.18
CA GLU A 11 8.46 -11.95 1.69
C GLU A 11 8.06 -11.61 3.13
N THR A 12 9.00 -11.12 3.93
CA THR A 12 8.82 -10.72 5.34
C THR A 12 8.08 -9.40 5.55
N GLY A 13 7.76 -8.66 4.48
CA GLY A 13 7.01 -7.39 4.58
C GLY A 13 7.89 -6.14 4.70
N MET A 14 9.14 -6.18 4.27
CA MET A 14 9.94 -4.96 4.09
C MET A 14 9.75 -4.40 2.68
N ALA A 15 9.58 -3.07 2.57
CA ALA A 15 9.67 -2.34 1.33
C ALA A 15 10.96 -1.52 1.30
N PHE A 16 11.72 -1.63 0.22
CA PHE A 16 12.90 -0.81 -0.03
C PHE A 16 12.68 0.09 -1.24
N ASP A 17 12.88 1.39 -1.07
CA ASP A 17 12.92 2.35 -2.17
C ASP A 17 14.37 2.52 -2.67
N PRO A 18 14.73 1.98 -3.85
CA PRO A 18 16.08 2.14 -4.39
C PRO A 18 16.40 3.58 -4.83
N GLN A 19 15.40 4.46 -4.97
CA GLN A 19 15.62 5.85 -5.38
C GLN A 19 16.08 6.71 -4.20
N THR A 20 15.49 6.51 -3.01
CA THR A 20 15.83 7.27 -1.81
C THR A 20 16.80 6.53 -0.88
N GLY A 21 16.90 5.20 -1.01
CA GLY A 21 17.66 4.36 -0.09
C GLY A 21 16.91 4.02 1.20
N GLU A 22 15.65 4.42 1.33
CA GLU A 22 14.85 4.19 2.52
C GLU A 22 14.22 2.79 2.55
N SER A 23 14.04 2.28 3.76
CA SER A 23 13.38 0.99 4.01
C SER A 23 12.24 1.15 5.00
N PHE A 24 11.10 0.56 4.69
CA PHE A 24 9.89 0.61 5.50
C PHE A 24 9.45 -0.80 5.90
N HIS A 25 8.96 -0.96 7.12
CA HIS A 25 8.24 -2.17 7.52
C HIS A 25 6.76 -2.00 7.18
N LEU A 26 6.25 -2.93 6.37
CA LEU A 26 4.85 -3.02 6.02
C LEU A 26 4.18 -4.07 6.89
N ASN A 27 3.02 -3.71 7.45
CA ASN A 27 2.12 -4.70 7.98
C ASN A 27 1.48 -5.52 6.82
N PRO A 28 0.82 -6.65 7.13
CA PRO A 28 0.20 -7.49 6.10
C PRO A 28 -0.85 -6.76 5.24
N ALA A 29 -1.59 -5.80 5.82
CA ALA A 29 -2.60 -5.04 5.08
C ALA A 29 -1.95 -4.08 4.07
N ALA A 30 -0.94 -3.32 4.48
CA ALA A 30 -0.17 -2.42 3.62
C ALA A 30 0.49 -3.18 2.46
N LYS A 31 1.08 -4.35 2.71
CA LYS A 31 1.61 -5.22 1.66
C LYS A 31 0.52 -5.62 0.66
N ALA A 32 -0.63 -6.08 1.16
CA ALA A 32 -1.76 -6.47 0.33
C ALA A 32 -2.33 -5.31 -0.51
N ILE A 33 -2.33 -4.09 0.02
CA ILE A 33 -2.73 -2.87 -0.68
C ILE A 33 -1.73 -2.54 -1.79
N ILE A 34 -0.42 -2.53 -1.51
CA ILE A 34 0.62 -2.25 -2.52
C ILE A 34 0.54 -3.24 -3.68
N GLU A 35 0.40 -4.53 -3.40
CA GLU A 35 0.30 -5.56 -4.44
C GLU A 35 -0.85 -5.31 -5.41
N ARG A 36 -1.97 -4.74 -4.93
CA ARG A 36 -3.15 -4.41 -5.73
C ARG A 36 -3.02 -3.07 -6.45
N LEU A 37 -2.44 -2.06 -5.79
CA LEU A 37 -2.10 -0.78 -6.41
C LEU A 37 -1.17 -0.99 -7.62
N ARG A 38 -0.20 -1.91 -7.50
CA ARG A 38 0.72 -2.27 -8.62
C ARG A 38 0.02 -2.88 -9.81
N ARG A 39 -1.11 -3.57 -9.58
CA ARG A 39 -1.95 -4.14 -10.64
C ARG A 39 -2.87 -3.11 -11.28
N GLY A 40 -2.90 -1.87 -10.77
CA GLY A 40 -3.74 -0.80 -11.29
C GLY A 40 -5.23 -0.98 -10.98
N LEU A 41 -5.57 -1.70 -9.91
CA LEU A 41 -6.96 -1.86 -9.49
C LEU A 41 -7.50 -0.52 -8.92
N PRO A 42 -8.79 -0.20 -9.15
CA PRO A 42 -9.44 0.97 -8.56
C PRO A 42 -9.60 0.80 -7.04
N ASP A 43 -9.57 1.91 -6.30
CA ASP A 43 -9.52 1.93 -4.84
C ASP A 43 -10.66 1.12 -4.19
N GLU A 44 -11.88 1.22 -4.74
CA GLU A 44 -13.06 0.49 -4.26
C GLU A 44 -12.91 -1.03 -4.45
N GLN A 45 -12.28 -1.45 -5.56
CA GLN A 45 -11.99 -2.87 -5.79
C GLN A 45 -10.90 -3.37 -4.83
N ILE A 46 -9.87 -2.56 -4.58
CA ILE A 46 -8.85 -2.88 -3.58
C ILE A 46 -9.50 -3.05 -2.21
N ALA A 47 -10.34 -2.09 -1.80
CA ALA A 47 -11.05 -2.11 -0.53
C ALA A 47 -11.92 -3.36 -0.39
N ALA A 48 -12.68 -3.74 -1.43
CA ALA A 48 -13.51 -4.95 -1.40
C ALA A 48 -12.67 -6.23 -1.23
N GLU A 49 -11.53 -6.33 -1.92
CA GLU A 49 -10.63 -7.48 -1.80
C GLU A 49 -9.93 -7.54 -0.43
N ILE A 50 -9.52 -6.39 0.11
CA ILE A 50 -8.94 -6.27 1.45
C ILE A 50 -9.97 -6.62 2.52
N ALA A 51 -11.19 -6.08 2.43
CA ALA A 51 -12.28 -6.37 3.34
C ALA A 51 -12.56 -7.87 3.42
N LYS A 52 -12.61 -8.54 2.25
CA LYS A 52 -12.77 -10.00 2.18
C LYS A 52 -11.57 -10.76 2.77
N GLN A 53 -10.35 -10.35 2.44
CA GLN A 53 -9.13 -11.03 2.90
C GLN A 53 -8.96 -10.95 4.42
N PHE A 54 -9.22 -9.77 5.00
CA PHE A 54 -9.01 -9.49 6.42
C PHE A 54 -10.29 -9.60 7.27
N ARG A 55 -11.43 -9.91 6.65
CA ARG A 55 -12.76 -10.02 7.29
C ARG A 55 -13.13 -8.77 8.08
N ILE A 56 -12.94 -7.62 7.46
CA ILE A 56 -13.32 -6.31 8.01
C ILE A 56 -14.43 -5.68 7.17
N ASP A 57 -14.98 -4.59 7.69
CA ASP A 57 -15.97 -3.79 6.98
C ASP A 57 -15.38 -3.13 5.71
N PRO A 58 -16.12 -3.11 4.57
CA PRO A 58 -15.66 -2.48 3.33
C PRO A 58 -15.36 -0.98 3.43
N ASP A 59 -16.15 -0.23 4.20
CA ASP A 59 -15.92 1.21 4.37
C ASP A 59 -14.66 1.46 5.19
N ARG A 60 -14.40 0.60 6.18
CA ARG A 60 -13.14 0.61 6.92
C ARG A 60 -11.95 0.27 6.01
N ALA A 61 -12.09 -0.75 5.17
CA ALA A 61 -11.04 -1.13 4.22
C ALA A 61 -10.75 0.00 3.21
N LEU A 62 -11.79 0.72 2.76
CA LEU A 62 -11.64 1.87 1.88
C LEU A 62 -10.91 3.01 2.58
N ALA A 63 -11.28 3.32 3.82
CA ALA A 63 -10.57 4.32 4.62
C ALA A 63 -9.07 3.97 4.75
N ASP A 64 -8.75 2.70 5.06
CA ASP A 64 -7.36 2.24 5.17
C ASP A 64 -6.60 2.38 3.83
N VAL A 65 -7.23 2.06 2.69
CA VAL A 65 -6.63 2.24 1.35
C VAL A 65 -6.33 3.71 1.07
N LEU A 66 -7.27 4.61 1.35
CA LEU A 66 -7.13 6.04 1.10
C LEU A 66 -6.06 6.66 2.01
N VAL A 67 -6.08 6.34 3.30
CA VAL A 67 -5.06 6.81 4.26
C VAL A 67 -3.67 6.36 3.84
N PHE A 68 -3.53 5.08 3.48
CA PHE A 68 -2.24 4.53 3.07
C PHE A 68 -1.66 5.22 1.82
N LYS A 69 -2.50 5.59 0.85
CA LYS A 69 -2.06 6.37 -0.33
C LYS A 69 -1.53 7.74 0.06
N VAL A 70 -2.19 8.42 1.01
CA VAL A 70 -1.75 9.71 1.53
C VAL A 70 -0.43 9.60 2.27
N GLU A 71 -0.26 8.59 3.13
CA GLU A 71 0.99 8.36 3.86
C GLU A 71 2.19 8.18 2.93
N ILE A 72 2.03 7.39 1.85
CA ILE A 72 3.08 7.22 0.83
C ILE A 72 3.41 8.55 0.15
N ASP A 73 2.39 9.32 -0.25
CA ASP A 73 2.60 10.60 -0.92
C ASP A 73 3.35 11.59 0.01
N ILE A 74 3.08 11.56 1.31
CA ILE A 74 3.79 12.38 2.32
C ILE A 74 5.26 11.98 2.42
N ILE A 75 5.55 10.68 2.58
CA ILE A 75 6.93 10.18 2.70
C ILE A 75 7.76 10.60 1.49
N ARG A 76 7.18 10.52 0.28
CA ARG A 76 7.86 10.92 -0.95
C ARG A 76 7.97 12.43 -1.17
N SER A 77 7.14 13.23 -0.52
CA SER A 77 7.23 14.69 -0.60
C SER A 77 8.27 15.24 0.37
N ALA A 78 8.68 14.44 1.36
CA ALA A 78 9.69 14.79 2.36
C ALA A 78 11.11 14.33 1.98
N ALA A 79 11.24 13.47 0.96
CA ALA A 79 12.49 12.95 0.41
C ALA A 79 12.91 13.69 -0.86
#